data_AF-A0A3P8IRC3-F1
#
_entry.id   AF-A0A3P8IRC3-F1
#
_cell.length_a   1.000
_cell.length_b   1.000
_cell.length_c   1.000
_cell.angle_alpha   90.00
_cell.angle_beta   90.00
_cell.angle_gamma   90.00
#
_symmetry.space_group_name_H-M   'P 1'
#
loop_
_entity.id
_entity.type
_entity.pdbx_description
1 polymer ?
#
loop_
_entity_poly.entity_id
_entity_poly.type
_entity_poly.pdbx_seq_one_letter_code
_entity_poly.pdbx_strand_id
1 'polypeptide(L)' 'MVCDEISARIQNARLDFANLRHLWRRRGIRLSTKGRVYCTVVRSVLLYGSETWPIRVKDIRRLLVLVYRCLRSIAHIS' A
#
# COMPACT_ATOMS: atom_id res chain seq x y z
N MET A 1 -19.88 -10.03 -0.46
CA MET A 1 -20.00 -8.98 -1.50
C MET A 1 -19.15 -7.74 -1.15
N VAL A 2 -19.47 -6.90 -0.15
CA VAL A 2 -18.61 -5.71 0.17
C VAL A 2 -17.25 -6.06 0.80
N CYS A 3 -17.15 -7.13 1.60
CA CYS A 3 -15.88 -7.54 2.21
C CYS A 3 -14.86 -8.10 1.19
N ASP A 4 -15.35 -8.62 0.06
CA ASP A 4 -14.53 -9.20 -1.00
C ASP A 4 -13.78 -8.12 -1.77
N GLU A 5 -14.43 -7.00 -2.09
CA GLU A 5 -13.81 -5.91 -2.85
C GLU A 5 -12.68 -5.23 -2.06
N ILE A 6 -12.89 -4.97 -0.77
CA ILE A 6 -11.84 -4.41 0.11
C ILE A 6 -10.66 -5.39 0.21
N SER A 7 -10.94 -6.70 0.34
CA SER A 7 -9.91 -7.73 0.44
C SER A 7 -9.13 -7.87 -0.87
N ALA A 8 -9.82 -7.83 -2.01
CA ALA A 8 -9.22 -7.85 -3.35
C ALA A 8 -8.34 -6.62 -3.58
N ARG A 9 -8.76 -5.43 -3.12
CA ARG A 9 -7.95 -4.21 -3.23
C ARG A 9 -6.71 -4.23 -2.36
N ILE A 10 -6.82 -4.75 -1.13
CA ILE A 10 -5.66 -4.97 -0.27
C ILE A 10 -4.70 -5.96 -0.94
N GLN A 11 -5.20 -7.00 -1.60
CA GLN A 11 -4.39 -7.94 -2.36
C GLN A 11 -3.72 -7.27 -3.57
N ASN A 12 -4.45 -6.47 -4.36
CA ASN A 12 -3.89 -5.73 -5.50
C ASN A 12 -2.79 -4.77 -5.04
N ALA A 13 -3.04 -3.99 -3.99
CA ALA A 13 -2.02 -3.10 -3.40
C ALA A 13 -0.78 -3.86 -2.92
N ARG A 14 -0.93 -5.08 -2.39
CA ARG A 14 0.19 -5.97 -2.03
C ARG A 14 0.96 -6.43 -3.26
N LEU A 15 0.25 -6.82 -4.32
CA LEU A 15 0.85 -7.29 -5.57
C LEU A 15 1.62 -6.17 -6.25
N ASP A 16 1.04 -4.98 -6.38
CA ASP A 16 1.74 -3.80 -6.93
C ASP A 16 2.99 -3.45 -6.13
N PHE A 17 2.89 -3.47 -4.80
CA PHE A 17 4.05 -3.25 -3.94
C PHE A 17 5.13 -4.34 -4.14
N ALA A 18 4.73 -5.59 -4.29
CA ALA A 18 5.65 -6.71 -4.54
C ALA A 18 6.29 -6.63 -5.94
N ASN A 19 5.55 -6.18 -6.96
CA ASN A 19 6.07 -5.94 -8.30
C ASN A 19 7.20 -4.90 -8.28
N LEU A 20 7.08 -3.89 -7.43
CA LEU A 20 8.08 -2.84 -7.20
C LEU A 20 9.21 -3.24 -6.23
N ARG A 21 9.32 -4.52 -5.82
CA ARG A 21 10.36 -5.00 -4.88
C ARG A 21 11.78 -4.65 -5.30
N HIS A 22 12.06 -4.68 -6.60
CA HIS A 22 13.37 -4.30 -7.14
C HIS A 22 13.68 -2.81 -6.91
N LEU A 23 12.68 -1.93 -7.03
CA LEU A 23 12.78 -0.50 -6.73
C LEU A 23 13.03 -0.25 -5.24
N TRP A 24 12.32 -0.97 -4.37
CA TRP A 24 12.49 -0.83 -2.91
C TRP A 24 13.89 -1.25 -2.47
N ARG A 25 14.46 -2.32 -3.05
CA ARG A 25 15.81 -2.81 -2.72
C ARG A 25 16.94 -1.92 -3.26
N ARG A 26 16.66 -1.06 -4.25
CA ARG A 26 17.68 -0.23 -4.88
C ARG A 26 18.13 0.90 -3.95
N ARG A 27 19.40 0.90 -3.53
CA ARG A 27 19.98 1.93 -2.64
C ARG A 27 20.20 3.29 -3.33
N GLY A 28 20.35 3.30 -4.66
CA GLY A 28 20.58 4.54 -5.42
C GLY A 28 19.34 5.42 -5.62
N ILE A 29 18.17 5.02 -5.14
CA ILE A 29 16.94 5.81 -5.27
C ILE A 29 16.65 6.49 -3.93
N ARG A 30 16.49 7.82 -3.96
CA ARG A 30 16.12 8.63 -2.80
C ARG A 30 14.80 8.15 -2.16
N LEU A 31 14.75 8.19 -0.83
CA LEU A 31 13.54 7.87 -0.05
C LEU A 31 12.34 8.72 -0.47
N SER A 32 12.53 10.00 -0.78
CA SER A 32 11.46 10.89 -1.24
C SER A 32 10.83 10.43 -2.58
N THR A 33 11.64 9.85 -3.47
CA THR A 33 11.17 9.30 -4.75
C THR A 33 10.41 7.99 -4.51
N LYS A 34 10.95 7.10 -3.66
CA LYS A 34 10.26 5.87 -3.25
C LYS A 34 8.91 6.18 -2.59
N GLY A 35 8.87 7.18 -1.71
CA GLY A 35 7.65 7.64 -1.05
C GLY A 35 6.61 8.19 -2.04
N ARG A 36 7.05 8.93 -3.06
CA ARG A 36 6.17 9.36 -4.16
C ARG A 36 5.58 8.17 -4.91
N VAL A 37 6.41 7.23 -5.37
CA VAL A 37 5.93 6.03 -6.09
C VAL A 37 4.93 5.23 -5.24
N TYR A 38 5.21 5.06 -3.95
CA TYR A 38 4.29 4.42 -3.02
C TYR A 38 2.94 5.16 -2.95
N CYS A 39 2.97 6.49 -2.85
CA CYS A 39 1.77 7.32 -2.82
C CYS A 39 0.97 7.20 -4.13
N THR A 40 1.64 7.17 -5.28
CA THR A 40 0.94 7.12 -6.57
C THR A 40 0.33 5.76 -6.86
N VAL A 41 0.99 4.66 -6.48
CA VAL A 41 0.54 3.30 -6.83
C VAL A 41 -0.30 2.70 -5.70
N VAL A 42 0.30 2.57 -4.52
CA VAL A 42 -0.33 1.84 -3.41
C VAL A 42 -1.44 2.67 -2.77
N ARG A 43 -1.18 3.95 -2.46
CA ARG A 43 -2.20 4.79 -1.81
C ARG A 43 -3.39 5.06 -2.74
N SER A 44 -3.18 5.23 -4.04
CA SER A 44 -4.28 5.36 -5.01
C SER A 44 -5.17 4.11 -5.05
N VAL A 45 -4.59 2.91 -5.15
CA VAL A 45 -5.36 1.64 -5.13
C VAL A 45 -6.14 1.46 -3.82
N LEU A 46 -5.57 1.90 -2.69
CA LEU A 46 -6.23 1.84 -1.38
C LEU A 46 -7.31 2.90 -1.17
N LEU A 47 -7.21 4.07 -1.80
CA LEU A 47 -8.18 5.17 -1.66
C LEU A 47 -9.27 5.15 -2.74
N TYR A 48 -9.03 4.55 -3.90
CA TYR A 48 -9.97 4.50 -5.03
C TYR A 48 -11.32 3.86 -4.67
N GLY A 49 -12.35 4.65 -4.40
CA GLY A 49 -13.66 4.16 -3.94
C GLY A 49 -13.85 4.18 -2.42
N SER A 50 -12.88 4.65 -1.63
CA SER A 50 -13.13 4.95 -0.20
C SER A 50 -14.16 6.07 -0.01
N GLU A 51 -14.36 6.90 -1.03
CA GLU A 51 -15.31 8.03 -1.06
C GLU A 51 -16.78 7.58 -1.04
N THR A 52 -17.06 6.35 -1.47
CA THR A 52 -18.43 5.86 -1.68
C THR A 52 -18.84 4.71 -0.74
N TRP A 53 -17.95 4.23 0.15
CA TRP A 53 -18.22 3.04 0.98
C TRP A 53 -18.00 3.26 2.49
N PRO A 54 -18.83 2.64 3.36
CA PRO A 54 -18.62 2.68 4.80
C PRO A 54 -17.39 1.87 5.19
N ILE A 55 -16.26 2.55 5.36
CA ILE A 55 -15.02 1.96 5.88
C ILE A 55 -15.25 1.54 7.34
N ARG A 56 -15.12 0.24 7.63
CA ARG A 56 -15.20 -0.27 9.00
C ARG A 56 -13.83 -0.17 9.69
N VAL A 57 -13.84 -0.03 11.01
CA VAL A 57 -12.61 0.05 11.84
C VAL A 57 -11.65 -1.13 11.60
N LYS A 58 -12.19 -2.33 11.34
CA LYS A 58 -11.39 -3.52 11.00
C LYS A 58 -10.60 -3.37 9.71
N ASP A 59 -11.15 -2.68 8.71
CA ASP A 59 -10.53 -2.48 7.40
C ASP A 59 -9.45 -1.40 7.50
N ILE A 60 -9.69 -0.33 8.27
CA ILE A 60 -8.66 0.67 8.61
C ILE A 60 -7.45 0.01 9.27
N ARG A 61 -7.66 -0.86 10.26
CA ARG A 61 -6.56 -1.58 10.93
C ARG A 61 -5.75 -2.41 9.94
N ARG A 62 -6.40 -3.14 9.03
CA ARG A 62 -5.72 -3.95 7.99
C ARG A 62 -4.92 -3.07 7.02
N LEU A 63 -5.49 -1.93 6.63
CA LEU A 63 -4.82 -0.94 5.77
C LEU A 63 -3.58 -0.36 6.47
N LEU A 64 -3.70 0.06 7.72
CA LEU A 64 -2.59 0.60 8.50
C LEU A 64 -1.46 -0.41 8.66
N VAL A 65 -1.77 -1.68 8.96
CA VAL A 65 -0.76 -2.75 9.02
C VAL A 65 -0.03 -2.91 7.69
N LEU A 66 -0.75 -2.82 6.56
CA LEU A 66 -0.13 -2.87 5.24
C LEU A 66 0.80 -1.67 5.02
N VAL A 67 0.31 -0.45 5.25
CA VAL A 67 1.07 0.80 5.08
C VAL A 67 2.35 0.75 5.91
N TYR A 68 2.26 0.38 7.18
CA TYR A 68 3.40 0.31 8.08
C TYR A 68 4.44 -0.71 7.59
N ARG A 69 4.00 -1.88 7.12
CA ARG A 69 4.89 -2.91 6.55
C ARG A 69 5.59 -2.43 5.27
N CYS A 70 4.87 -1.74 4.39
CA CYS A 70 5.43 -1.16 3.18
C CYS A 70 6.48 -0.08 3.50
N LEU A 71 6.16 0.86 4.40
CA LEU A 71 7.07 1.92 4.81
C LEU A 71 8.35 1.37 5.44
N ARG A 72 8.22 0.36 6.31
CA ARG A 72 9.34 -0.35 6.92
C ARG A 72 10.27 -0.95 5.85
N SER A 73 9.69 -1.60 4.83
CA SER A 73 10.46 -2.15 3.71
C SER A 73 11.09 -1.08 2.80
N ILE A 74 10.44 0.08 2.60
CA ILE A 74 10.99 1.21 1.83
C ILE A 74 12.18 1.85 2.56
N ALA A 75 12.05 1.98 3.88
CA ALA A 75 13.06 2.56 4.75
C ALA A 75 14.23 1.60 5.04
N HIS A 76 14.18 0.35 4.57
CA HIS A 76 15.15 -0.71 4.90
C HIS A 76 15.30 -0.97 6.40
N ILE A 77 14.29 -0.61 7.19
CA ILE A 77 14.26 -0.88 8.63
C ILE A 77 13.73 -2.32 8.73
N SER A 78 14.57 -3.33 8.97
CA SER A 78 14.05 -4.70 9.19
C SER A 78 13.31 -4.83 10.50
#